data_AF-A0A382PMT6-F1
#
_entry.id   AF-A0A382PMT6-F1
#
_cell.length_a   1.000
_cell.length_b   1.000
_cell.length_c   1.000
_cell.angle_alpha   90.00
_cell.angle_beta   90.00
_cell.angle_gamma   90.00
#
_symmetry.space_group_name_H-M   'P 1'
#
loop_
_entity.id
_entity.type
_entity.pdbx_description
1 polymer ?
#
loop_
_entity_poly.entity_id
_entity_poly.type
_entity_poly.pdbx_seq_one_letter_code
_entity_poly.pdbx_strand_id
1 'polypeptide(L)'
;MNALSPRAMTKSILIFFLLGCLPVLAQQEIDAVAEGEKAFATYGCVVCHAVSKDDKSIRTGPNLYGLFQNKPRDREVQNPNSGARSQIKADKKYYTTSVRKSWDALAISESGQTKGKPYPQIMPMYAKEVIPDQAVGYIWHFLRTLAAEGQAGPAVVKMKQDKKVIPKNPIEIPNEILVTKRTRVFRAPLRGSSGRALHVGFPNGMNYTFDARVLSVRNVWGGGFLNLTQERSGRGRPGSVRGKGNRVFIQGVGILRPMTGSGDVVDFEF
;
A
#
# COMPACT_ATOMS: atom_id res chain seq x y z
N MET A 1 -7.57 2.41 92.14
CA MET A 1 -8.64 2.03 91.18
C MET A 1 -7.99 1.93 89.80
N ASN A 2 -8.28 0.84 89.11
CA ASN A 2 -7.43 0.15 88.14
C ASN A 2 -6.92 0.95 86.93
N ALA A 3 -5.65 0.71 86.63
CA ALA A 3 -5.01 0.97 85.34
C ALA A 3 -5.57 0.02 84.26
N LEU A 4 -5.76 0.53 83.04
CA LEU A 4 -6.06 -0.27 81.86
C LEU A 4 -5.12 0.08 80.69
N SER A 5 -4.29 -0.92 80.41
CA SER A 5 -3.43 -1.28 79.27
C SER A 5 -3.70 -0.67 77.87
N PRO A 6 -2.65 -0.44 77.05
CA PRO A 6 -2.78 -0.08 75.65
C PRO A 6 -3.05 -1.32 74.77
N ARG A 7 -4.07 -1.26 73.90
CA ARG A 7 -4.36 -2.32 72.92
C ARG A 7 -3.63 -2.05 71.60
N ALA A 8 -2.84 -3.03 71.18
CA ALA A 8 -2.01 -3.02 69.99
C ALA A 8 -2.80 -2.82 68.68
N MET A 9 -2.27 -1.95 67.81
CA MET A 9 -2.66 -1.81 66.41
C MET A 9 -2.35 -3.11 65.65
N THR A 10 -3.39 -3.82 65.21
CA THR A 10 -3.26 -4.86 64.19
C THR A 10 -3.31 -4.19 62.82
N LYS A 11 -2.15 -4.00 62.18
CA LYS A 11 -2.05 -3.55 60.78
C LYS A 11 -2.55 -4.67 59.86
N SER A 12 -3.81 -4.61 59.45
CA SER A 12 -4.28 -5.39 58.30
C SER A 12 -3.68 -4.79 57.02
N ILE A 13 -2.76 -5.54 56.41
CA ILE A 13 -2.22 -5.23 55.09
C ILE A 13 -3.32 -5.56 54.07
N LEU A 14 -3.98 -4.51 53.56
CA LEU A 14 -4.88 -4.63 52.43
C LEU A 14 -4.02 -4.76 51.16
N ILE A 15 -3.80 -5.99 50.70
CA ILE A 15 -3.16 -6.25 49.40
C ILE A 15 -4.17 -5.84 48.32
N PHE A 16 -4.01 -4.63 47.78
CA PHE A 16 -4.64 -4.24 46.53
C PHE A 16 -4.01 -5.07 45.40
N PHE A 17 -4.73 -6.10 44.94
CA PHE A 17 -4.48 -6.72 43.66
C PHE A 17 -4.74 -5.66 42.57
N LEU A 18 -3.70 -4.95 42.15
CA LEU A 18 -3.70 -4.25 40.86
C LEU A 18 -3.78 -5.34 39.77
N LEU A 19 -5.01 -5.71 39.39
CA LEU A 19 -5.24 -6.33 38.09
C LEU A 19 -4.90 -5.25 37.05
N GLY A 20 -3.64 -5.26 36.59
CA GLY A 20 -3.24 -4.55 35.39
C GLY A 20 -4.03 -5.12 34.21
N CYS A 21 -5.14 -4.47 33.86
CA CYS A 21 -5.76 -4.63 32.57
C CYS A 21 -4.80 -4.06 31.52
N LEU A 22 -3.83 -4.87 31.10
CA LEU A 22 -3.13 -4.64 29.85
C LEU A 22 -4.21 -4.58 28.77
N PRO A 23 -4.30 -3.49 27.98
CA PRO A 23 -5.23 -3.47 26.87
C PRO A 23 -4.77 -4.58 25.92
N VAL A 24 -5.56 -5.64 25.80
CA VAL A 24 -5.41 -6.60 24.71
C VAL A 24 -5.58 -5.77 23.44
N LEU A 25 -4.46 -5.43 22.80
CA LEU A 25 -4.44 -4.80 21.50
C LEU A 25 -5.27 -5.71 20.60
N ALA A 26 -6.44 -5.24 20.19
CA ALA A 26 -7.34 -6.04 19.37
C ALA A 26 -6.63 -6.31 18.03
N GLN A 27 -6.07 -7.51 17.85
CA GLN A 27 -5.53 -7.93 16.56
C GLN A 27 -6.66 -8.31 15.59
N GLN A 28 -6.50 -7.93 14.34
CA GLN A 28 -7.34 -8.33 13.23
C GLN A 28 -6.59 -9.40 12.41
N GLU A 29 -7.32 -10.42 11.95
CA GLU A 29 -6.79 -11.34 10.93
C GLU A 29 -6.83 -10.69 9.56
N ILE A 30 -5.72 -10.78 8.84
CA ILE A 30 -5.60 -10.32 7.46
C ILE A 30 -5.03 -11.42 6.57
N ASP A 31 -5.34 -11.36 5.28
CA ASP A 31 -4.67 -12.17 4.26
C ASP A 31 -3.41 -11.46 3.77
N ALA A 32 -2.25 -11.96 4.19
CA ALA A 32 -0.95 -11.41 3.84
C ALA A 32 -0.63 -11.52 2.33
N VAL A 33 -1.24 -12.47 1.60
CA VAL A 33 -1.05 -12.57 0.14
C VAL A 33 -1.76 -11.41 -0.54
N ALA A 34 -3.04 -11.19 -0.23
CA ALA A 34 -3.82 -10.09 -0.77
C ALA A 34 -3.23 -8.72 -0.41
N GLU A 35 -2.77 -8.54 0.83
CA GLU A 35 -2.06 -7.31 1.24
C GLU A 35 -0.70 -7.17 0.53
N GLY A 36 -0.02 -8.28 0.27
CA GLY A 36 1.24 -8.32 -0.47
C GLY A 36 1.11 -7.87 -1.91
N GLU A 37 0.07 -8.33 -2.61
CA GLU A 37 -0.23 -7.88 -3.97
C GLU A 37 -0.50 -6.37 -4.01
N LYS A 38 -1.32 -5.87 -3.07
CA LYS A 38 -1.61 -4.44 -2.94
C LYS A 38 -0.33 -3.65 -2.66
N ALA A 39 0.52 -4.11 -1.75
CA ALA A 39 1.78 -3.46 -1.39
C ALA A 39 2.76 -3.46 -2.58
N PHE A 40 2.91 -4.58 -3.29
CA PHE A 40 3.77 -4.70 -4.48
C PHE A 40 3.41 -3.64 -5.53
N ALA A 41 2.11 -3.45 -5.74
CA ALA A 41 1.64 -2.42 -6.64
C ALA A 41 1.77 -1.01 -6.06
N THR A 42 1.43 -0.80 -4.78
CA THR A 42 1.51 0.51 -4.12
C THR A 42 2.92 1.07 -4.18
N TYR A 43 3.93 0.28 -3.80
CA TYR A 43 5.32 0.74 -3.70
C TYR A 43 6.06 0.85 -5.04
N GLY A 44 5.41 0.59 -6.17
CA GLY A 44 6.00 0.78 -7.49
C GLY A 44 6.75 -0.42 -8.05
N CYS A 45 6.74 -1.58 -7.39
CA CYS A 45 7.44 -2.76 -7.88
C CYS A 45 6.93 -3.21 -9.26
N VAL A 46 5.62 -3.02 -9.52
CA VAL A 46 4.97 -3.26 -10.81
C VAL A 46 5.52 -2.42 -11.97
N VAL A 47 6.25 -1.33 -11.70
CA VAL A 47 6.83 -0.50 -12.76
C VAL A 47 8.05 -1.20 -13.37
N CYS A 48 8.85 -1.85 -12.53
CA CYS A 48 10.13 -2.43 -12.92
C CYS A 48 10.10 -3.95 -13.09
N HIS A 49 9.10 -4.63 -12.53
CA HIS A 49 9.02 -6.08 -12.51
C HIS A 49 7.74 -6.60 -13.14
N ALA A 50 7.90 -7.59 -14.00
CA ALA A 50 6.80 -8.45 -14.44
C ALA A 50 6.58 -9.58 -13.43
N VAL A 51 5.36 -10.13 -13.43
CA VAL A 51 4.93 -11.20 -12.51
C VAL A 51 4.18 -12.34 -13.21
N SER A 52 3.99 -12.25 -14.53
CA SER A 52 3.28 -13.27 -15.31
C SER A 52 4.27 -14.24 -15.96
N LYS A 53 3.89 -15.52 -16.08
CA LYS A 53 4.74 -16.65 -16.49
C LYS A 53 5.57 -16.43 -17.76
N ASP A 54 5.02 -15.72 -18.74
CA ASP A 54 5.66 -15.52 -20.04
C ASP A 54 5.67 -14.05 -20.47
N ASP A 55 5.66 -13.13 -19.50
CA ASP A 55 5.76 -11.70 -19.80
C ASP A 55 7.16 -11.38 -20.36
N LYS A 56 7.18 -11.00 -21.65
CA LYS A 56 8.38 -10.63 -22.41
C LYS A 56 8.66 -9.12 -22.43
N SER A 57 7.91 -8.33 -21.64
CA SER A 57 8.13 -6.89 -21.56
C SER A 57 9.57 -6.59 -21.12
N ILE A 58 10.21 -5.68 -21.83
CA ILE A 58 11.54 -5.19 -21.45
C ILE A 58 11.33 -4.25 -20.26
N ARG A 59 11.73 -4.70 -19.08
CA ARG A 59 11.72 -3.90 -17.86
C ARG A 59 13.12 -3.79 -17.29
N THR A 60 13.28 -2.84 -16.38
CA THR A 60 14.56 -2.58 -15.71
C THR A 60 14.91 -3.61 -14.65
N GLY A 61 13.96 -4.46 -14.24
CA GLY A 61 14.18 -5.59 -13.33
C GLY A 61 13.72 -6.93 -13.91
N PRO A 62 14.09 -8.06 -13.27
CA PRO A 62 13.68 -9.40 -13.69
C PRO A 62 12.17 -9.62 -13.60
N ASN A 63 11.67 -10.53 -14.43
CA ASN A 63 10.39 -11.17 -14.19
C ASN A 63 10.49 -12.02 -12.91
N LEU A 64 9.55 -11.82 -11.99
CA LEU A 64 9.55 -12.46 -10.67
C LEU A 64 8.72 -13.75 -10.64
N TYR A 65 8.00 -14.08 -11.72
CA TYR A 65 7.32 -15.37 -11.82
C TYR A 65 8.32 -16.52 -11.76
N GLY A 66 8.06 -17.49 -10.90
CA GLY A 66 8.86 -18.69 -10.69
C GLY A 66 10.18 -18.45 -9.94
N LEU A 67 10.49 -17.22 -9.52
CA LEU A 67 11.74 -16.89 -8.84
C LEU A 67 11.75 -17.39 -7.39
N PHE A 68 10.70 -17.09 -6.64
CA PHE A 68 10.61 -17.39 -5.20
C PHE A 68 9.73 -18.63 -4.95
N GLN A 69 10.34 -19.80 -5.06
CA GLN A 69 9.67 -21.10 -4.91
C GLN A 69 9.72 -21.62 -3.47
N ASN A 70 8.92 -22.64 -3.15
CA ASN A 70 8.98 -23.34 -1.86
C ASN A 70 10.36 -23.93 -1.56
N LYS A 71 11.03 -24.44 -2.60
CA LYS A 71 12.44 -24.86 -2.54
C LYS A 71 13.26 -23.79 -3.28
N PRO A 72 14.11 -23.02 -2.57
CA PRO A 72 14.89 -21.96 -3.21
C PRO A 72 15.77 -22.51 -4.33
N ARG A 73 15.60 -21.95 -5.53
CA ARG A 73 16.49 -22.23 -6.67
C ARG A 73 17.72 -21.34 -6.63
N ASP A 74 18.76 -21.76 -7.33
CA ASP A 74 19.90 -20.91 -7.60
C ASP A 74 19.54 -19.87 -8.67
N ARG A 75 20.20 -18.73 -8.57
CA ARG A 75 20.22 -17.70 -9.59
C ARG A 75 21.62 -17.08 -9.68
N GLU A 76 21.98 -16.69 -10.89
CA GLU A 76 23.23 -15.97 -11.13
C GLU A 76 23.03 -14.47 -10.84
N VAL A 77 24.02 -13.89 -10.17
CA VAL A 77 24.12 -12.45 -9.91
C VAL A 77 25.53 -11.96 -10.20
N GLN A 78 25.66 -10.65 -10.36
CA GLN A 78 26.94 -9.96 -10.51
C GLN A 78 27.10 -8.89 -9.44
N ASN A 79 28.30 -8.79 -8.87
CA ASN A 79 28.69 -7.64 -8.06
C ASN A 79 29.01 -6.46 -8.98
N PRO A 80 28.35 -5.30 -8.86
CA PRO A 80 28.54 -4.18 -9.78
C PRO A 80 29.95 -3.57 -9.70
N ASN A 81 30.63 -3.67 -8.55
CA ASN A 81 31.92 -3.04 -8.32
C ASN A 81 33.07 -3.89 -8.86
N SER A 82 33.01 -5.22 -8.70
CA SER A 82 34.07 -6.13 -9.16
C SER A 82 33.77 -6.81 -10.49
N GLY A 83 32.52 -6.79 -10.96
CA GLY A 83 32.07 -7.56 -12.12
C GLY A 83 32.03 -9.08 -11.87
N ALA A 84 32.41 -9.55 -10.69
CA ALA A 84 32.44 -10.96 -10.35
C ALA A 84 31.02 -11.54 -10.32
N ARG A 85 30.87 -12.74 -10.89
CA ARG A 85 29.60 -13.47 -10.91
C ARG A 85 29.57 -14.54 -9.83
N SER A 86 28.40 -14.75 -9.24
CA SER A 86 28.19 -15.80 -8.24
C SER A 86 26.78 -16.36 -8.31
N GLN A 87 26.60 -17.54 -7.69
CA GLN A 87 25.28 -18.16 -7.52
C GLN A 87 24.75 -17.85 -6.13
N ILE A 88 23.49 -17.43 -6.05
CA ILE A 88 22.80 -17.16 -4.79
C ILE A 88 21.45 -17.89 -4.81
N LYS A 89 21.03 -18.40 -3.65
CA LYS A 89 19.69 -18.96 -3.46
C LYS A 89 18.64 -17.85 -3.48
N ALA A 90 17.62 -17.99 -4.32
CA ALA A 90 16.46 -17.10 -4.37
C ALA A 90 15.52 -17.34 -3.17
N ASP A 91 16.02 -17.06 -1.96
CA ASP A 91 15.31 -17.23 -0.70
C ASP A 91 14.82 -15.89 -0.11
N LYS A 92 14.26 -15.94 1.11
CA LYS A 92 13.76 -14.75 1.80
C LYS A 92 14.87 -13.76 2.11
N LYS A 93 16.08 -14.25 2.43
CA LYS A 93 17.23 -13.39 2.72
C LYS A 93 17.62 -12.61 1.47
N TYR A 94 17.79 -13.31 0.34
CA TYR A 94 18.06 -12.67 -0.94
C TYR A 94 16.98 -11.63 -1.29
N TYR A 95 15.70 -11.99 -1.20
CA TYR A 95 14.59 -11.05 -1.42
C TYR A 95 14.68 -9.79 -0.55
N THR A 96 14.81 -9.96 0.78
CA THR A 96 14.86 -8.81 1.70
C THR A 96 16.09 -7.94 1.45
N THR A 97 17.25 -8.55 1.16
CA THR A 97 18.44 -7.81 0.76
C THR A 97 18.21 -7.07 -0.56
N SER A 98 17.58 -7.68 -1.57
CA SER A 98 17.30 -7.00 -2.84
C SER A 98 16.38 -5.79 -2.70
N VAL A 99 15.47 -5.76 -1.72
CA VAL A 99 14.63 -4.58 -1.44
C VAL A 99 15.42 -3.48 -0.75
N ARG A 100 16.33 -3.84 0.17
CA ARG A 100 17.07 -2.88 1.01
C ARG A 100 18.39 -2.40 0.39
N LYS A 101 19.04 -3.26 -0.39
CA LYS A 101 20.37 -3.12 -0.98
C LYS A 101 20.38 -3.73 -2.39
N SER A 102 19.51 -3.20 -3.25
CA SER A 102 19.28 -3.68 -4.62
C SER A 102 20.53 -3.73 -5.50
N TRP A 103 21.57 -2.96 -5.17
CA TRP A 103 22.81 -2.88 -5.94
C TRP A 103 23.87 -3.90 -5.51
N ASP A 104 23.76 -4.53 -4.34
CA ASP A 104 24.79 -5.47 -3.85
C ASP A 104 24.93 -6.71 -4.76
N ALA A 105 23.84 -7.10 -5.44
CA ALA A 105 23.79 -8.26 -6.31
C ALA A 105 22.85 -8.01 -7.50
N LEU A 106 23.42 -7.60 -8.63
CA LEU A 106 22.68 -7.39 -9.87
C LEU A 106 22.30 -8.75 -10.47
N ALA A 107 21.00 -8.99 -10.61
CA ALA A 107 20.49 -10.17 -11.29
C ALA A 107 21.06 -10.30 -12.71
N ILE A 108 21.45 -11.50 -13.12
CA ILE A 108 21.68 -11.80 -14.54
C ILE A 108 20.33 -12.12 -15.20
N SER A 109 20.08 -11.55 -16.39
CA SER A 109 18.88 -11.82 -17.17
C SER A 109 18.87 -13.26 -17.68
N GLU A 110 17.80 -14.00 -17.41
CA GLU A 110 17.64 -15.41 -17.81
C GLU A 110 16.94 -15.55 -19.18
N SER A 111 16.36 -14.48 -19.73
CA SER A 111 15.53 -14.52 -20.94
C SER A 111 15.63 -13.26 -21.80
N GLY A 112 15.08 -13.33 -23.02
CA GLY A 112 15.02 -12.19 -23.95
C GLY A 112 16.38 -11.79 -24.55
N GLN A 113 16.43 -10.60 -25.15
CA GLN A 113 17.61 -10.08 -25.86
C GLN A 113 18.79 -9.77 -24.92
N THR A 114 18.53 -9.58 -23.62
CA THR A 114 19.54 -9.29 -22.61
C THR A 114 20.03 -10.52 -21.86
N LYS A 115 19.61 -11.73 -22.27
CA LYS A 115 20.01 -12.99 -21.60
C LYS A 115 21.54 -13.07 -21.40
N GLY A 116 21.94 -13.43 -20.19
CA GLY A 116 23.35 -13.55 -19.79
C GLY A 116 24.04 -12.22 -19.42
N LYS A 117 23.33 -11.08 -19.55
CA LYS A 117 23.80 -9.77 -19.11
C LYS A 117 23.17 -9.38 -17.77
N PRO A 118 23.88 -8.61 -16.92
CA PRO A 118 23.31 -8.06 -15.69
C PRO A 118 22.20 -7.06 -15.99
N TYR A 119 21.19 -7.00 -15.12
CA TYR A 119 20.24 -5.88 -15.10
C TYR A 119 20.96 -4.58 -14.68
N PRO A 120 20.53 -3.42 -15.20
CA PRO A 120 21.16 -2.14 -14.87
C PRO A 120 21.03 -1.80 -13.38
N GLN A 121 22.03 -1.10 -12.86
CA GLN A 121 22.06 -0.59 -11.48
C GLN A 121 21.14 0.64 -11.32
N ILE A 122 19.84 0.45 -11.55
CA ILE A 122 18.82 1.52 -11.51
C ILE A 122 17.71 1.23 -10.50
N MET A 123 17.68 0.02 -9.93
CA MET A 123 16.66 -0.37 -8.94
C MET A 123 16.80 0.48 -7.66
N PRO A 124 15.74 1.15 -7.18
CA PRO A 124 15.78 1.89 -5.92
C PRO A 124 16.08 0.99 -4.72
N MET A 125 16.83 1.52 -3.76
CA MET A 125 16.98 0.92 -2.43
C MET A 125 15.92 1.52 -1.50
N TYR A 126 15.03 0.68 -0.96
CA TYR A 126 13.94 1.16 -0.11
C TYR A 126 14.33 1.07 1.36
N ALA A 127 14.40 2.22 2.03
CA ALA A 127 14.56 2.29 3.48
C ALA A 127 13.27 1.85 4.21
N LYS A 128 13.37 1.58 5.51
CA LYS A 128 12.23 1.08 6.31
C LYS A 128 11.11 2.11 6.43
N GLU A 129 11.48 3.39 6.35
CA GLU A 129 10.60 4.54 6.39
C GLU A 129 9.74 4.63 5.12
N VAL A 130 10.25 4.11 4.00
CA VAL A 130 9.53 4.09 2.71
C VAL A 130 8.69 2.83 2.57
N ILE A 131 9.29 1.66 2.80
CA ILE A 131 8.57 0.37 2.81
C ILE A 131 8.83 -0.30 4.16
N PRO A 132 7.86 -0.36 5.07
CA PRO A 132 8.01 -1.03 6.36
C PRO A 132 8.32 -2.53 6.20
N ASP A 133 9.05 -3.12 7.14
CA ASP A 133 9.41 -4.55 7.12
C ASP A 133 8.19 -5.47 7.03
N GLN A 134 7.06 -5.05 7.62
CA GLN A 134 5.79 -5.74 7.52
C GLN A 134 5.27 -5.81 6.07
N ALA A 135 5.33 -4.70 5.33
CA ALA A 135 4.91 -4.66 3.93
C ALA A 135 5.84 -5.50 3.04
N VAL A 136 7.16 -5.47 3.29
CA VAL A 136 8.13 -6.37 2.66
C VAL A 136 7.77 -7.83 2.95
N GLY A 137 7.35 -8.15 4.17
CA GLY A 137 6.85 -9.47 4.54
C GLY A 137 5.61 -9.89 3.75
N TYR A 138 4.63 -9.01 3.56
CA TYR A 138 3.44 -9.32 2.78
C TYR A 138 3.76 -9.53 1.30
N ILE A 139 4.59 -8.67 0.71
CA ILE A 139 5.04 -8.83 -0.68
C ILE A 139 5.74 -10.17 -0.86
N TRP A 140 6.56 -10.63 0.10
CA TRP A 140 7.17 -11.95 0.06
C TRP A 140 6.13 -13.08 -0.06
N HIS A 141 5.03 -13.02 0.69
CA HIS A 141 3.97 -14.03 0.61
C HIS A 141 3.28 -14.01 -0.76
N PHE A 142 2.99 -12.83 -1.29
CA PHE A 142 2.47 -12.66 -2.64
C PHE A 142 3.43 -13.23 -3.70
N LEU A 143 4.71 -12.87 -3.68
CA LEU A 143 5.66 -13.32 -4.69
C LEU A 143 5.82 -14.85 -4.71
N ARG A 144 5.62 -15.52 -3.57
CA ARG A 144 5.64 -16.99 -3.51
C ARG A 144 4.45 -17.66 -4.18
N THR A 145 3.33 -16.96 -4.38
CA THR A 145 2.20 -17.53 -5.12
C THR A 145 2.44 -17.54 -6.63
N LEU A 146 3.40 -16.74 -7.10
CA LEU A 146 3.77 -16.58 -8.51
C LEU A 146 4.72 -17.69 -8.95
N ALA A 147 4.30 -18.95 -8.93
CA ALA A 147 5.08 -20.07 -9.47
C ALA A 147 4.17 -21.16 -10.03
N ALA A 148 4.75 -22.17 -10.66
CA ALA A 148 3.99 -23.33 -11.11
C ALA A 148 3.39 -24.09 -9.92
N GLU A 149 2.35 -24.87 -10.19
CA GLU A 149 1.74 -25.76 -9.21
C GLU A 149 2.78 -26.70 -8.57
N GLY A 150 2.71 -26.91 -7.26
CA GLY A 150 3.71 -27.65 -6.48
C GLY A 150 4.98 -26.87 -6.12
N GLN A 151 5.27 -25.76 -6.81
CA GLN A 151 6.39 -24.86 -6.49
C GLN A 151 5.94 -23.59 -5.77
N ALA A 152 4.67 -23.20 -5.96
CA ALA A 152 4.07 -22.02 -5.35
C ALA A 152 3.79 -22.22 -3.84
N GLY A 153 3.92 -21.13 -3.09
CA GLY A 153 3.49 -21.04 -1.71
C GLY A 153 1.96 -21.00 -1.55
N PRO A 154 1.46 -20.93 -0.31
CA PRO A 154 0.03 -20.89 -0.04
C PRO A 154 -0.64 -19.67 -0.69
N ALA A 155 -1.81 -19.87 -1.29
CA ALA A 155 -2.59 -18.79 -1.92
C ALA A 155 -3.17 -17.79 -0.90
N VAL A 156 -3.33 -18.20 0.36
CA VAL A 156 -3.81 -17.38 1.46
C VAL A 156 -2.90 -17.62 2.67
N VAL A 157 -2.45 -16.53 3.30
CA VAL A 157 -1.64 -16.62 4.52
C VAL A 157 -2.26 -15.69 5.56
N LYS A 158 -2.94 -16.29 6.55
CA LYS A 158 -3.55 -15.53 7.64
C LYS A 158 -2.48 -15.01 8.59
N MET A 159 -2.46 -13.70 8.80
CA MET A 159 -1.58 -13.05 9.77
C MET A 159 -2.38 -12.17 10.71
N LYS A 160 -1.94 -12.10 11.97
CA LYS A 160 -2.47 -11.16 12.94
C LYS A 160 -1.78 -9.81 12.74
N GLN A 161 -2.56 -8.76 12.59
CA GLN A 161 -2.08 -7.39 12.51
C GLN A 161 -2.77 -6.56 13.59
N ASP A 162 -2.04 -5.65 14.22
CA ASP A 162 -2.62 -4.67 15.14
C ASP A 162 -3.69 -3.88 14.39
N LYS A 163 -4.90 -3.80 14.95
CA LYS A 163 -5.93 -2.94 14.36
C LYS A 163 -5.35 -1.55 14.19
N LYS A 164 -5.36 -1.05 12.96
CA LYS A 164 -5.04 0.36 12.70
C LYS A 164 -5.94 1.19 13.60
N VAL A 165 -5.32 2.02 14.44
CA VAL A 165 -6.05 2.95 15.31
C VAL A 165 -6.98 3.76 14.42
N ILE A 166 -8.29 3.60 14.62
CA ILE A 166 -9.27 4.40 13.91
C ILE A 166 -9.10 5.82 14.47
N PRO A 167 -8.67 6.79 13.64
CA PRO A 167 -8.46 8.15 14.11
C PRO A 167 -9.78 8.68 14.66
N LYS A 168 -9.77 9.19 15.89
CA LYS A 168 -10.98 9.70 16.56
C LYS A 168 -11.38 11.04 15.96
N ASN A 169 -10.40 11.83 15.50
CA ASN A 169 -10.60 13.15 14.95
C ASN A 169 -10.14 13.25 13.48
N PRO A 170 -10.74 14.14 12.66
CA PRO A 170 -10.32 14.34 11.28
C PRO A 170 -8.85 14.75 11.13
N ILE A 171 -8.29 15.50 12.09
CA ILE A 171 -6.87 15.89 12.14
C ILE A 171 -5.95 14.66 12.23
N GLU A 172 -6.42 13.59 12.86
CA GLU A 172 -5.66 12.37 13.05
C GLU A 172 -5.75 11.44 11.84
N ILE A 173 -6.57 11.75 10.82
CA ILE A 173 -6.66 10.90 9.62
C ILE A 173 -5.48 11.21 8.70
N PRO A 174 -4.49 10.31 8.58
CA PRO A 174 -3.31 10.57 7.80
C PRO A 174 -3.69 10.83 6.34
N ASN A 175 -3.07 11.87 5.77
CA ASN A 175 -3.17 12.26 4.36
C ASN A 175 -4.59 12.60 3.88
N GLU A 176 -5.56 12.81 4.78
CA GLU A 176 -6.85 13.34 4.42
C GLU A 176 -6.78 14.86 4.23
N ILE A 177 -7.33 15.34 3.12
CA ILE A 177 -7.46 16.75 2.82
C ILE A 177 -8.67 17.27 3.59
N LEU A 178 -8.41 17.93 4.72
CA LEU A 178 -9.47 18.52 5.51
C LEU A 178 -10.02 19.78 4.84
N VAL A 179 -11.33 19.82 4.66
CA VAL A 179 -12.08 21.01 4.28
C VAL A 179 -12.66 21.57 5.58
N THR A 180 -12.16 22.73 5.99
CA THR A 180 -12.57 23.37 7.25
C THR A 180 -13.47 24.56 6.94
N LYS A 181 -13.00 25.79 7.12
CA LYS A 181 -13.79 27.02 6.96
C LYS A 181 -13.86 27.52 5.52
N ARG A 182 -13.06 26.95 4.61
CA ARG A 182 -12.95 27.40 3.21
C ARG A 182 -13.10 26.24 2.26
N THR A 183 -13.76 26.49 1.13
CA THR A 183 -13.79 25.59 0.00
C THR A 183 -12.37 25.25 -0.43
N ARG A 184 -12.13 23.98 -0.75
CA ARG A 184 -10.85 23.50 -1.27
C ARG A 184 -11.04 22.94 -2.66
N VAL A 185 -10.10 23.25 -3.53
CA VAL A 185 -9.96 22.64 -4.85
C VAL A 185 -8.67 21.83 -4.84
N PHE A 186 -8.73 20.58 -5.29
CA PHE A 186 -7.56 19.71 -5.31
C PHE A 186 -7.58 18.80 -6.55
N ARG A 187 -6.39 18.57 -7.11
CA ARG A 187 -6.20 17.63 -8.21
C ARG A 187 -5.61 16.34 -7.66
N ALA A 188 -6.31 15.25 -7.89
CA ALA A 188 -5.85 13.92 -7.56
C ALA A 188 -6.51 12.90 -8.50
N PRO A 189 -5.86 11.76 -8.79
CA PRO A 189 -6.55 10.65 -9.45
C PRO A 189 -7.70 10.16 -8.57
N LEU A 190 -8.92 10.12 -9.08
CA LEU A 190 -10.06 9.54 -8.38
C LEU A 190 -10.84 8.66 -9.35
N ARG A 191 -11.06 7.40 -8.96
CA ARG A 191 -11.78 6.43 -9.80
C ARG A 191 -13.12 7.00 -10.29
N GLY A 192 -13.40 6.82 -11.58
CA GLY A 192 -14.59 7.37 -12.21
C GLY A 192 -14.45 8.84 -12.65
N SER A 193 -13.23 9.38 -12.69
CA SER A 193 -12.91 10.71 -13.21
C SER A 193 -11.66 10.62 -14.11
N SER A 194 -11.52 11.54 -15.05
CA SER A 194 -10.29 11.68 -15.84
C SER A 194 -9.12 12.16 -14.98
N GLY A 195 -7.88 11.97 -15.46
CA GLY A 195 -6.67 12.47 -14.77
C GLY A 195 -6.55 13.99 -14.68
N ARG A 196 -7.43 14.74 -15.37
CA ARG A 196 -7.48 16.21 -15.33
C ARG A 196 -8.66 16.74 -14.50
N ALA A 197 -9.41 15.86 -13.85
CA ALA A 197 -10.53 16.26 -13.03
C ALA A 197 -10.09 17.12 -11.82
N LEU A 198 -10.97 18.04 -11.44
CA LEU A 198 -10.85 18.92 -10.29
C LEU A 198 -11.85 18.47 -9.23
N HIS A 199 -11.37 18.20 -8.02
CA HIS A 199 -12.22 17.90 -6.88
C HIS A 199 -12.43 19.15 -6.07
N VAL A 200 -13.68 19.42 -5.69
CA VAL A 200 -14.08 20.58 -4.91
C VAL A 200 -14.78 20.09 -3.67
N GLY A 201 -14.30 20.51 -2.50
CA GLY A 201 -14.89 20.19 -1.21
C GLY A 201 -15.34 21.46 -0.50
N PHE A 202 -16.58 21.46 0.01
CA PHE A 202 -17.20 22.58 0.70
C PHE A 202 -17.20 22.41 2.22
N PRO A 203 -17.17 23.52 2.99
CA PRO A 203 -17.24 23.49 4.46
C PRO A 203 -18.43 22.74 5.06
N ASN A 204 -19.55 22.63 4.33
CA ASN A 204 -20.73 21.89 4.76
C ASN A 204 -20.60 20.36 4.58
N GLY A 205 -19.42 19.85 4.17
CA GLY A 205 -19.16 18.44 3.99
C GLY A 205 -19.64 17.87 2.65
N MET A 206 -20.16 18.71 1.74
CA MET A 206 -20.48 18.31 0.37
C MET A 206 -19.27 18.47 -0.54
N ASN A 207 -19.12 17.55 -1.46
CA ASN A 207 -17.99 17.50 -2.37
C ASN A 207 -18.45 17.09 -3.77
N TYR A 208 -17.76 17.58 -4.79
CA TYR A 208 -18.00 17.15 -6.17
C TYR A 208 -16.71 17.09 -6.99
N THR A 209 -16.79 16.40 -8.13
CA THR A 209 -15.73 16.38 -9.13
C THR A 209 -16.22 17.06 -10.39
N PHE A 210 -15.54 18.11 -10.82
CA PHE A 210 -15.68 18.64 -12.18
C PHE A 210 -14.64 18.00 -13.09
N ASP A 211 -15.07 17.43 -14.21
CA ASP A 211 -14.19 16.80 -15.17
C ASP A 211 -14.14 17.60 -16.47
N ALA A 212 -12.99 18.22 -16.73
CA ALA A 212 -12.77 19.03 -17.91
C ALA A 212 -12.83 18.22 -19.22
N ARG A 213 -12.62 16.90 -19.19
CA ARG A 213 -12.76 16.04 -20.38
C ARG A 213 -14.19 16.07 -20.94
N VAL A 214 -15.17 16.17 -20.06
CA VAL A 214 -16.59 16.04 -20.43
C VAL A 214 -17.39 17.29 -20.04
N LEU A 215 -16.69 18.35 -19.65
CA LEU A 215 -17.22 19.65 -19.17
C LEU A 215 -18.37 19.51 -18.18
N SER A 216 -18.25 18.57 -17.24
CA SER A 216 -19.40 18.15 -16.44
C SER A 216 -19.01 17.70 -15.04
N VAL A 217 -19.96 17.79 -14.12
CA VAL A 217 -19.84 17.21 -12.78
C VAL A 217 -19.99 15.70 -12.88
N ARG A 218 -18.95 14.97 -12.47
CA ARG A 218 -18.90 13.51 -12.59
C ARG A 218 -19.17 12.74 -11.31
N ASN A 219 -18.93 13.37 -10.17
CA ASN A 219 -19.10 12.74 -8.88
C ASN A 219 -19.67 13.76 -7.90
N VAL A 220 -20.53 13.29 -7.00
CA VAL A 220 -21.05 14.06 -5.87
C VAL A 220 -21.07 13.15 -4.65
N TRP A 221 -20.49 13.60 -3.54
CA TRP A 221 -20.47 12.84 -2.28
C TRP A 221 -20.47 13.76 -1.07
N GLY A 222 -21.03 13.28 0.04
CA GLY A 222 -20.95 13.90 1.35
C GLY A 222 -19.87 13.25 2.22
N GLY A 223 -19.46 13.92 3.30
CA GLY A 223 -18.47 13.42 4.27
C GLY A 223 -17.04 13.85 3.92
N GLY A 224 -16.06 13.01 4.26
CA GLY A 224 -14.64 13.30 4.04
C GLY A 224 -14.31 13.59 2.58
N PHE A 225 -13.48 14.61 2.34
CA PHE A 225 -13.19 15.12 0.99
C PHE A 225 -12.32 14.15 0.18
N LEU A 226 -11.00 14.13 0.41
CA LEU A 226 -10.08 13.25 -0.30
C LEU A 226 -9.03 12.69 0.65
N ASN A 227 -8.68 11.42 0.49
CA ASN A 227 -7.56 10.80 1.18
C ASN A 227 -6.46 10.43 0.18
N LEU A 228 -5.30 11.06 0.36
CA LEU A 228 -4.12 10.94 -0.50
C LEU A 228 -3.15 9.86 -0.03
N THR A 229 -3.55 8.96 0.89
CA THR A 229 -2.64 7.95 1.42
C THR A 229 -2.02 7.15 0.29
N GLN A 230 -2.82 6.66 -0.65
CA GLN A 230 -2.32 5.87 -1.79
C GLN A 230 -1.37 6.66 -2.69
N GLU A 231 -1.62 7.95 -2.94
CA GLU A 231 -0.71 8.84 -3.69
C GLU A 231 0.62 9.08 -2.97
N ARG A 232 0.58 9.15 -1.63
CA ARG A 232 1.74 9.49 -0.81
C ARG A 232 2.51 8.26 -0.33
N SER A 233 1.89 7.08 -0.35
CA SER A 233 2.47 5.84 0.15
C SER A 233 3.26 5.04 -0.89
N GLY A 234 3.30 5.47 -2.15
CA GLY A 234 4.10 4.78 -3.18
C GLY A 234 3.79 5.20 -4.62
N ARG A 235 4.60 4.72 -5.58
CA ARG A 235 4.61 5.20 -6.97
C ARG A 235 3.87 4.31 -7.98
N GLY A 236 3.33 3.15 -7.59
CA GLY A 236 2.87 2.15 -8.57
C GLY A 236 1.37 1.97 -8.74
N ARG A 237 0.54 2.50 -7.84
CA ARG A 237 -0.92 2.62 -8.04
C ARG A 237 -1.36 4.04 -7.67
N PRO A 238 -1.28 5.01 -8.60
CA PRO A 238 -1.93 6.30 -8.40
C PRO A 238 -3.44 6.07 -8.26
N GLY A 239 -4.03 6.63 -7.22
CA GLY A 239 -5.44 6.53 -6.89
C GLY A 239 -5.73 7.15 -5.53
N SER A 240 -6.15 8.41 -5.48
CA SER A 240 -6.81 8.92 -4.28
C SER A 240 -8.18 8.28 -4.09
N VAL A 241 -8.59 8.21 -2.83
CA VAL A 241 -9.94 7.77 -2.45
C VAL A 241 -10.70 8.92 -1.80
N ARG A 242 -12.03 8.77 -1.71
CA ARG A 242 -12.84 9.70 -0.94
C ARG A 242 -12.47 9.59 0.54
N GLY A 243 -12.60 10.70 1.26
CA GLY A 243 -12.25 10.77 2.69
C GLY A 243 -13.10 9.87 3.58
N LYS A 244 -12.74 9.79 4.86
CA LYS A 244 -13.42 8.91 5.83
C LYS A 244 -14.90 9.29 5.96
N GLY A 245 -15.75 8.26 6.13
CA GLY A 245 -17.19 8.45 6.33
C GLY A 245 -17.91 9.04 5.11
N ASN A 246 -17.31 8.94 3.91
CA ASN A 246 -17.95 9.45 2.72
C ASN A 246 -19.23 8.67 2.37
N ARG A 247 -20.22 9.39 1.83
CA ARG A 247 -21.42 8.84 1.23
C ARG A 247 -21.54 9.34 -0.20
N VAL A 248 -21.53 8.42 -1.15
CA VAL A 248 -21.59 8.73 -2.58
C VAL A 248 -23.04 8.90 -3.03
N PHE A 249 -23.33 9.99 -3.74
CA PHE A 249 -24.63 10.26 -4.34
C PHE A 249 -24.59 10.06 -5.85
N ILE A 250 -23.50 10.50 -6.50
CA ILE A 250 -23.29 10.37 -7.94
C ILE A 250 -21.86 9.89 -8.16
N GLN A 251 -21.67 8.89 -9.04
CA GLN A 251 -20.36 8.34 -9.34
C GLN A 251 -20.19 8.05 -10.83
N GLY A 252 -19.21 8.72 -11.43
CA GLY A 252 -18.81 8.50 -12.81
C GLY A 252 -19.87 8.83 -13.87
N VAL A 253 -20.94 9.53 -13.47
CA VAL A 253 -21.99 10.00 -14.38
C VAL A 253 -21.74 11.46 -14.64
N GLY A 254 -21.52 11.85 -15.90
CA GLY A 254 -21.42 13.25 -16.27
C GLY A 254 -22.80 13.90 -16.25
N ILE A 255 -23.21 14.47 -15.12
CA ILE A 255 -24.44 15.24 -15.01
C ILE A 255 -24.24 16.64 -15.57
N LEU A 256 -25.29 17.22 -16.15
CA LEU A 256 -25.22 18.54 -16.78
C LEU A 256 -24.16 18.59 -17.89
N ARG A 257 -24.07 17.53 -18.70
CA ARG A 257 -23.15 17.47 -19.84
C ARG A 257 -23.62 18.41 -20.94
N PRO A 258 -22.75 19.27 -21.49
CA PRO A 258 -23.09 20.04 -22.67
C PRO A 258 -23.24 19.11 -23.87
N MET A 259 -24.09 19.54 -24.80
CA MET A 259 -24.32 18.88 -26.08
C MET A 259 -23.82 19.77 -27.21
N THR A 260 -23.39 19.16 -28.31
CA THR A 260 -23.09 19.84 -29.56
C THR A 260 -24.38 20.32 -30.23
N GLY A 261 -24.27 21.14 -31.28
CA GLY A 261 -25.41 21.53 -32.10
C GLY A 261 -26.13 20.35 -32.78
N SER A 262 -25.45 19.20 -32.95
CA SER A 262 -26.03 17.96 -33.47
C SER A 262 -26.76 17.11 -32.42
N GLY A 263 -26.72 17.51 -31.14
CA GLY A 263 -27.33 16.75 -30.04
C GLY A 263 -26.42 15.69 -29.41
N ASP A 264 -25.16 15.60 -29.85
CA ASP A 264 -24.19 14.66 -29.29
C ASP A 264 -23.61 15.20 -27.98
N VAL A 265 -23.32 14.31 -27.04
CA VAL A 265 -22.67 14.69 -25.78
C VAL A 265 -21.21 15.07 -26.01
N VAL A 266 -20.77 16.16 -25.39
CA VAL A 266 -19.36 16.59 -25.49
C VAL A 266 -18.45 15.63 -24.70
N ASP A 267 -17.44 15.10 -25.37
CA ASP A 267 -16.34 14.33 -24.78
C ASP A 267 -15.02 14.63 -25.51
N PHE A 268 -14.02 15.12 -24.77
CA PHE A 268 -12.67 15.42 -25.26
C PHE A 268 -11.69 14.25 -25.04
N GLU A 269 -12.16 13.00 -25.12
CA GLU A 269 -11.27 11.85 -25.21
C GLU A 269 -10.58 11.88 -26.58
N PHE A 270 -9.25 11.94 -26.56
CA PHE A 270 -8.38 11.88 -27.73
C PHE A 270 -7.35 10.77 -27.56
#